data_AF-A0A2E4CCL4-F1
#
_entry.id   AF-A0A2E4CCL4-F1
#
_cell.length_a   1.000
_cell.length_b   1.000
_cell.length_c   1.000
_cell.angle_alpha   90.00
_cell.angle_beta   90.00
_cell.angle_gamma   90.00
#
_symmetry.space_group_name_H-M   'P 1'
#
loop_
_entity.id
_entity.type
_entity.pdbx_description
1 polymer ?
#
loop_
_entity_poly.entity_id
_entity_poly.type
_entity_poly.pdbx_seq_one_letter_code
_entity_poly.pdbx_strand_id
1 'polypeptide(L)' 'MDVRRALIIDPSRNITPYLEAAQAGGLQIVAAAETHIHADFVSGSRELANHVGAMLHLSNAGPTE' A
#
# COMPACT_ATOMS: atom_id res chain seq x y z
N MET A 1 -5.96 8.97 -22.27
CA MET A 1 -6.51 7.72 -21.70
C MET A 1 -6.77 7.97 -20.24
N ASP A 2 -7.92 7.54 -19.72
CA ASP A 2 -8.28 7.76 -18.32
C ASP A 2 -7.48 6.77 -17.43
N VAL A 3 -6.72 7.29 -16.49
CA VAL A 3 -5.84 6.47 -15.63
C VAL A 3 -6.64 6.03 -14.41
N ARG A 4 -6.98 4.74 -14.35
CA ARG A 4 -7.66 4.17 -13.19
C ARG A 4 -6.69 3.93 -12.05
N ARG A 5 -7.03 4.42 -10.87
CA ARG A 5 -6.16 4.44 -9.68
C ARG A 5 -6.61 3.42 -8.65
N ALA A 6 -5.66 2.89 -7.89
CA ALA A 6 -5.88 1.94 -6.82
C ALA A 6 -5.16 2.35 -5.52
N LEU A 7 -5.76 1.98 -4.40
CA LEU A 7 -5.24 2.08 -3.04
C LEU A 7 -5.18 0.65 -2.47
N ILE A 8 -4.08 0.28 -1.82
CA ILE A 8 -3.99 -0.98 -1.06
C ILE A 8 -4.22 -0.70 0.43
N ILE A 9 -5.05 -1.49 1.10
CA ILE A 9 -5.32 -1.38 2.54
C ILE A 9 -4.63 -2.56 3.23
N ASP A 10 -3.89 -2.27 4.31
CA ASP A 10 -3.15 -3.25 5.12
C ASP A 10 -2.29 -4.21 4.27
N PRO A 11 -1.39 -3.68 3.41
CA PRO A 11 -0.57 -4.52 2.54
C PRO A 11 0.33 -5.46 3.35
N SER A 12 0.36 -6.73 2.96
CA SER A 12 1.39 -7.67 3.42
C SER A 12 2.75 -7.30 2.84
N ARG A 13 3.85 -7.75 3.48
CA ARG A 13 5.21 -7.51 2.97
C ARG A 13 5.45 -8.02 1.55
N ASN A 14 4.80 -9.11 1.14
CA ASN A 14 4.88 -9.60 -0.23
C ASN A 14 3.92 -8.79 -1.11
N ILE A 15 4.45 -7.84 -1.88
CA ILE A 15 3.65 -6.94 -2.69
C ILE A 15 3.29 -7.48 -4.10
N THR A 16 3.92 -8.57 -4.54
CA THR A 16 3.75 -9.12 -5.89
C THR A 16 2.28 -9.36 -6.27
N PRO A 17 1.42 -9.95 -5.41
CA PRO A 17 0.02 -10.17 -5.74
C PRO A 17 -0.75 -8.86 -6.04
N TYR A 18 -0.38 -7.76 -5.37
CA TYR A 18 -1.01 -6.46 -5.61
C TYR A 18 -0.59 -5.88 -6.95
N LEU A 19 0.69 -6.01 -7.30
CA LEU A 19 1.23 -5.54 -8.58
C LEU A 19 0.59 -6.28 -9.76
N GLU A 20 0.48 -7.61 -9.65
CA GLU A 20 -0.15 -8.46 -10.67
C GLU A 20 -1.65 -8.13 -10.82
N ALA A 21 -2.37 -7.98 -9.70
CA ALA A 21 -3.78 -7.61 -9.73
C ALA A 21 -4.00 -6.22 -10.35
N ALA A 22 -3.16 -5.24 -10.00
CA ALA A 22 -3.24 -3.90 -10.57
C ALA A 22 -2.95 -3.92 -12.08
N GLN A 23 -1.93 -4.68 -12.51
CA GLN A 23 -1.60 -4.83 -13.92
C GLN A 23 -2.75 -5.49 -14.71
N ALA A 24 -3.29 -6.60 -14.22
CA ALA A 24 -4.41 -7.30 -14.84
C ALA A 24 -5.67 -6.42 -14.89
N GLY A 25 -5.86 -5.58 -13.87
CA GLY A 25 -6.95 -4.61 -13.79
C GLY A 25 -6.73 -3.33 -14.59
N GLY A 26 -5.57 -3.12 -15.21
CA GLY A 26 -5.22 -1.83 -15.85
C GLY A 26 -5.32 -0.66 -14.87
N LEU A 27 -4.83 -0.86 -13.65
CA LEU A 27 -4.82 0.08 -12.54
C LEU A 27 -3.40 0.53 -12.23
N GLN A 28 -3.26 1.76 -11.77
CA GLN A 28 -2.03 2.26 -11.14
C GLN A 28 -2.23 2.31 -9.63
N ILE A 29 -1.40 1.60 -8.87
CA ILE A 29 -1.35 1.74 -7.41
C ILE A 29 -0.70 3.09 -7.11
N VAL A 30 -1.45 3.98 -6.46
CA VAL A 30 -1.00 5.36 -6.15
C VAL A 30 -0.81 5.59 -4.66
N ALA A 31 -1.35 4.71 -3.82
CA ALA A 31 -1.31 4.85 -2.39
C ALA A 31 -1.42 3.51 -1.66
N ALA A 32 -0.99 3.51 -0.40
CA ALA A 32 -1.27 2.47 0.58
C ALA A 32 -1.80 3.10 1.87
N ALA A 33 -2.73 2.44 2.53
CA ALA A 33 -3.28 2.85 3.82
C ALA A 33 -3.10 1.74 4.85
N GLU A 34 -2.74 2.13 6.08
CA GLU A 34 -2.72 1.23 7.23
C GLU A 34 -3.88 1.58 8.16
N THR A 35 -4.63 0.57 8.58
CA THR A 35 -5.68 0.75 9.58
C THR A 35 -5.10 0.97 10.97
N HIS A 36 -3.97 0.33 11.29
CA HIS A 36 -3.28 0.41 12.57
C HIS A 36 -1.82 -0.04 12.45
N ILE A 37 -1.09 0.01 13.57
CA ILE A 37 0.25 -0.59 13.67
C ILE A 37 0.06 -2.08 13.95
N HIS A 38 0.31 -2.93 12.95
CA HIS A 38 0.19 -4.39 13.06
C HIS A 38 1.19 -4.98 14.04
N ALA A 39 0.78 -6.01 14.79
CA ALA A 39 1.59 -6.70 15.80
C ALA A 39 1.85 -8.17 15.47
N ASP A 40 1.27 -8.66 14.38
CA ASP A 40 1.20 -10.05 13.96
C ASP A 40 1.83 -10.29 12.58
N PHE A 41 2.03 -9.25 11.77
CA PHE A 41 2.76 -9.32 10.51
C PHE A 41 3.55 -8.05 10.17
N VAL A 42 4.44 -8.16 9.20
CA VAL A 42 5.22 -7.02 8.67
C VAL A 42 4.45 -6.35 7.54
N SER A 43 4.10 -5.08 7.72
CA SER A 43 3.47 -4.25 6.70
C SER A 43 4.34 -4.11 5.44
N GLY A 44 3.69 -4.14 4.28
CA GLY A 44 4.25 -3.86 2.96
C GLY A 44 4.07 -2.42 2.50
N SER A 45 3.57 -1.50 3.33
CA SER A 45 3.34 -0.10 2.92
C SER A 45 4.62 0.57 2.42
N ARG A 46 5.74 0.39 3.15
CA ARG A 46 7.05 0.91 2.72
C ARG A 46 7.55 0.23 1.43
N GLU A 47 7.25 -1.05 1.24
CA GLU A 47 7.59 -1.75 0.00
C GLU A 47 6.86 -1.15 -1.20
N LEU A 48 5.56 -0.87 -1.07
CA LEU A 48 4.78 -0.18 -2.11
C LEU A 48 5.29 1.25 -2.36
N ALA A 49 5.62 2.01 -1.32
CA ALA A 49 6.20 3.35 -1.47
C ALA A 49 7.52 3.30 -2.26
N ASN A 50 8.39 2.35 -1.95
CA ASN A 50 9.69 2.20 -2.61
C ASN A 50 9.59 1.71 -4.06
N HIS A 51 8.68 0.77 -4.34
CA HIS A 51 8.60 0.13 -5.66
C HIS A 51 7.78 0.93 -6.67
N VAL A 52 6.68 1.55 -6.25
CA VAL A 52 5.74 2.22 -7.16
C VAL A 52 5.48 3.68 -6.81
N GLY A 53 6.17 4.23 -5.80
CA GLY A 53 5.96 5.62 -5.36
C GLY A 53 4.62 5.84 -4.68
N ALA A 54 4.04 4.80 -4.06
CA ALA A 54 2.76 4.91 -3.38
C ALA A 54 2.81 5.90 -2.20
N MET A 55 1.85 6.81 -2.14
CA MET A 55 1.66 7.69 -0.98
C MET A 55 1.13 6.89 0.22
N LEU A 56 1.69 7.11 1.40
CA LEU A 56 1.30 6.39 2.62
C LEU A 56 0.28 7.19 3.44
N HIS A 57 -0.88 6.59 3.68
CA HIS A 57 -1.92 7.10 4.58
C HIS A 57 -1.87 6.32 5.89
N LEU A 58 -1.19 6.90 6.88
CA LEU A 58 -1.02 6.31 8.20
C LEU A 58 -1.75 7.15 9.24
N SER A 59 -2.16 6.53 10.35
CA SER A 59 -2.69 7.26 11.50
C SER A 59 -1.57 8.04 12.19
N ASN A 60 -1.84 9.30 12.52
CA ASN A 60 -0.98 10.12 13.40
C ASN A 60 -1.34 9.99 14.90
N ALA A 61 -2.15 8.98 15.25
CA ALA A 61 -2.55 8.71 16.64
C ALA A 61 -1.67 7.67 17.35
N GLY A 62 -0.57 7.25 16.70
CA GLY A 62 0.43 6.39 17.33
C GLY A 62 1.24 7.11 18.41
N PRO A 63 1.99 6.36 19.24
CA PRO A 63 2.92 6.97 20.19
C PRO A 63 3.97 7.81 19.47
N THR A 64 4.47 8.85 20.14
CA THR A 64 5.52 9.75 19.63
C THR A 64 6.92 9.18 19.70
N GLU A 65 7.05 7.96 20.23
CA GLU A 65 8.31 7.26 20.50
C GLU A 65 8.92 6.62 19.25
#